data_AF-A0A9W4W8E5-F1
#
_entry.id   AF-A0A9W4W8E5-F1
#
_cell.length_a   1.000
_cell.length_b   1.000
_cell.length_c   1.000
_cell.angle_alpha   90.00
_cell.angle_beta   90.00
_cell.angle_gamma   90.00
#
_symmetry.space_group_name_H-M   'P 1'
#
loop_
_entity.id
_entity.type
_entity.pdbx_description
1 polymer ?
#
loop_
_entity_poly.entity_id
_entity_poly.type
_entity_poly.pdbx_seq_one_letter_code
_entity_poly.pdbx_strand_id
1 'polypeptide(L)'
;MLFSKIPFLLHALVETAGASSFILKPQSQLPKPSAAAQLVLQSFGGLLLSTNLICVVFLWRPDFDDTSRLVAASLSFWHVWPCYRAYMRLADSRVDGTGSGQVKTLGGPAVHLGAHAVLFLAFVGAAAIGFRLVFQSDDAKVISYTSLTKYSAMIGEAFATQFSIGRS
;
A
#
# COMPACT_ATOMS: atom_id res chain seq x y z
N MET A 1 5.20 16.80 10.09
CA MET A 1 4.71 15.40 10.14
C MET A 1 3.40 15.18 9.37
N LEU A 2 2.50 16.17 9.24
CA LEU A 2 1.23 16.01 8.53
C LEU A 2 1.40 15.64 7.03
N PHE A 3 2.35 16.28 6.34
CA PHE A 3 2.58 16.05 4.91
C PHE A 3 2.91 14.59 4.54
N SER A 4 3.64 13.87 5.40
CA SER A 4 3.98 12.46 5.18
C SER A 4 2.78 11.51 5.25
N LYS A 5 1.67 11.96 5.86
CA LYS A 5 0.43 11.18 5.99
C LYS A 5 -0.60 11.48 4.91
N ILE A 6 -0.37 12.52 4.09
CA ILE A 6 -1.25 12.87 2.97
C ILE A 6 -1.52 11.67 2.04
N PRO A 7 -0.54 10.83 1.68
CA PRO A 7 -0.80 9.66 0.81
C PRO A 7 -1.84 8.69 1.42
N PHE A 8 -1.78 8.47 2.74
CA PHE A 8 -2.74 7.63 3.46
C PHE A 8 -4.15 8.23 3.47
N LEU A 9 -4.26 9.54 3.65
CA LEU A 9 -5.54 10.25 3.56
C LEU A 9 -6.13 10.18 2.14
N LEU A 10 -5.32 10.47 1.13
CA LEU A 10 -5.77 10.45 -0.26
C LEU A 10 -6.19 9.04 -0.69
N HIS A 11 -5.44 8.01 -0.29
CA HIS A 11 -5.81 6.61 -0.53
C HIS A 11 -7.17 6.29 0.09
N ALA A 12 -7.34 6.59 1.39
CA ALA A 12 -8.59 6.33 2.09
C ALA A 12 -9.80 6.98 1.39
N LEU A 13 -9.67 8.21 0.90
CA LEU A 13 -10.75 8.91 0.20
C LEU A 13 -11.04 8.30 -1.19
N VAL A 14 -10.00 8.14 -2.03
CA VAL A 14 -10.15 7.65 -3.41
C VAL A 14 -10.66 6.21 -3.42
N GLU A 15 -10.08 5.35 -2.60
CA GLU A 15 -10.44 3.93 -2.58
C GLU A 15 -11.74 3.67 -1.84
N THR A 16 -12.26 4.59 -1.01
CA THR A 16 -13.63 4.46 -0.47
C THR A 16 -14.67 4.54 -1.60
N ALA A 17 -14.51 5.49 -2.52
CA ALA A 17 -15.35 5.59 -3.70
C ALA A 17 -15.16 4.37 -4.62
N GLY A 18 -13.91 3.94 -4.81
CA GLY A 18 -13.56 2.71 -5.55
C GLY A 18 -14.25 1.48 -4.96
N ALA A 19 -14.00 1.17 -3.69
CA ALA A 19 -14.57 0.04 -2.97
C ALA A 19 -16.10 0.03 -3.03
N SER A 20 -16.74 1.19 -2.82
CA SER A 20 -18.20 1.32 -2.91
C SER A 20 -18.72 0.90 -4.29
N SER A 21 -18.01 1.24 -5.37
CA SER A 21 -18.39 0.83 -6.73
C SER A 21 -18.25 -0.68 -6.95
N PHE A 22 -17.22 -1.32 -6.39
CA PHE A 22 -17.04 -2.77 -6.44
C PHE A 22 -18.11 -3.53 -5.63
N ILE A 23 -18.50 -3.00 -4.47
CA ILE A 23 -19.44 -3.65 -3.56
C ILE A 23 -20.89 -3.46 -4.02
N LEU A 24 -21.28 -2.21 -4.27
CA LEU A 24 -22.67 -1.81 -4.48
C LEU A 24 -23.07 -1.84 -5.97
N LYS A 25 -22.11 -1.77 -6.89
CA LYS A 25 -22.37 -1.76 -8.34
C LYS A 25 -21.35 -2.59 -9.13
N PRO A 26 -21.22 -3.92 -8.91
CA PRO A 26 -20.24 -4.77 -9.59
C PRO A 26 -20.27 -4.67 -11.13
N GLN A 27 -21.44 -4.41 -11.71
CA GLN A 27 -21.65 -4.27 -13.16
C GLN A 27 -20.91 -3.05 -13.76
N SER A 28 -20.53 -2.08 -12.92
CA SER A 28 -19.67 -0.96 -13.33
C SER A 28 -18.22 -1.38 -13.57
N GLN A 29 -17.79 -2.50 -12.98
CA GLN A 29 -16.43 -3.03 -13.09
C GLN A 29 -16.32 -4.07 -14.21
N LEU A 30 -17.34 -4.91 -14.36
CA LEU A 30 -17.41 -5.94 -15.39
C LEU A 30 -18.82 -5.98 -16.01
N PRO A 31 -18.98 -5.91 -17.36
CA PRO A 31 -20.30 -6.00 -17.99
C PRO A 31 -20.96 -7.37 -17.76
N LYS A 32 -22.25 -7.37 -17.38
CA LYS A 32 -23.07 -8.59 -17.19
C LYS A 32 -22.34 -9.72 -16.41
N PRO A 33 -21.82 -9.43 -15.20
CA PRO A 33 -21.07 -10.41 -14.43
C PRO A 33 -22.02 -11.51 -13.91
N SER A 34 -21.58 -12.77 -14.00
CA SER A 34 -22.26 -13.88 -13.32
C SER A 34 -22.34 -13.65 -11.81
N ALA A 35 -23.23 -14.35 -11.10
CA ALA A 35 -23.33 -14.21 -9.64
C ALA A 35 -21.99 -14.50 -8.93
N ALA A 36 -21.25 -15.51 -9.38
CA ALA A 36 -19.92 -15.81 -8.86
C ALA A 36 -18.92 -14.67 -9.12
N ALA A 37 -18.94 -14.08 -10.33
CA ALA A 37 -18.09 -12.93 -10.65
C ALA A 37 -18.44 -11.69 -9.82
N GLN A 38 -19.73 -11.47 -9.50
CA GLN A 38 -20.15 -10.40 -8.61
C GLN A 38 -19.59 -10.57 -7.20
N LEU A 39 -19.61 -11.78 -6.64
CA LEU A 39 -19.01 -12.06 -5.34
C LEU A 39 -17.50 -11.77 -5.33
N VAL A 40 -16.79 -12.16 -6.39
CA VAL A 40 -15.35 -11.85 -6.54
C VAL A 40 -15.10 -10.34 -6.57
N LEU A 41 -15.90 -9.58 -7.32
CA LEU A 41 -15.81 -8.12 -7.36
C LEU A 41 -16.10 -7.50 -5.99
N GLN A 42 -17.11 -7.98 -5.28
CA GLN A 42 -17.41 -7.53 -3.92
C GLN A 42 -16.27 -7.84 -2.94
N SER A 43 -15.63 -9.02 -3.05
CA SER A 43 -14.42 -9.35 -2.28
C SER A 43 -13.26 -8.41 -2.59
N PHE A 44 -13.06 -8.01 -3.85
CA PHE A 44 -12.08 -6.97 -4.20
C PHE A 44 -12.43 -5.62 -3.55
N GLY A 45 -13.71 -5.24 -3.51
CA GLY A 45 -14.16 -4.05 -2.80
C GLY A 45 -13.91 -4.13 -1.29
N GLY A 46 -14.13 -5.29 -0.68
CA GLY A 46 -13.78 -5.53 0.73
C GLY A 46 -12.28 -5.43 0.99
N LEU A 47 -11.44 -5.91 0.07
CA LEU A 47 -9.98 -5.78 0.13
C LEU A 47 -9.55 -4.30 0.08
N LEU A 48 -10.18 -3.48 -0.76
CA LEU A 48 -9.96 -2.03 -0.79
C LEU A 48 -10.36 -1.34 0.52
N LEU A 49 -11.47 -1.75 1.15
CA LEU A 49 -11.82 -1.22 2.47
C LEU A 49 -10.80 -1.64 3.53
N SER A 50 -10.22 -2.84 3.43
CA SER A 50 -9.15 -3.28 4.32
C SER A 50 -7.91 -2.39 4.21
N THR A 51 -7.48 -2.02 3.00
CA THR A 51 -6.36 -1.08 2.82
C THR A 51 -6.69 0.33 3.33
N ASN A 52 -7.96 0.74 3.26
CA ASN A 52 -8.42 1.99 3.89
C ASN A 52 -8.35 1.93 5.42
N LEU A 53 -8.74 0.82 6.04
CA LEU A 53 -8.62 0.65 7.49
C LEU A 53 -7.15 0.73 7.93
N ILE A 54 -6.24 0.10 7.17
CA ILE A 54 -4.80 0.27 7.40
C ILE A 54 -4.44 1.76 7.33
N CYS A 55 -4.89 2.49 6.31
CA CYS A 55 -4.61 3.91 6.20
C CYS A 55 -5.15 4.74 7.37
N VAL A 56 -6.36 4.46 7.84
CA VAL A 56 -6.96 5.13 9.01
C VAL A 56 -6.13 4.87 10.27
N VAL A 57 -5.66 3.64 10.48
CA VAL A 57 -4.76 3.33 11.60
C VAL A 57 -3.51 4.21 11.54
N PHE A 58 -2.84 4.31 10.39
CA PHE A 58 -1.62 5.13 10.24
C PHE A 58 -1.88 6.64 10.26
N LEU A 59 -3.07 7.09 9.90
CA LEU A 59 -3.50 8.48 10.09
C LEU A 59 -3.69 8.82 11.56
N TRP A 60 -4.25 7.89 12.35
CA TRP A 60 -4.53 8.08 13.77
C TRP A 60 -3.29 8.00 14.66
N ARG A 61 -2.24 7.28 14.23
CA ARG A 61 -0.97 7.26 14.95
C ARG A 61 -0.38 8.68 15.04
N PRO A 62 0.25 9.10 16.14
CA PRO A 62 0.82 10.44 16.25
C PRO A 62 2.02 10.62 15.32
N ASP A 63 2.94 9.65 15.30
CA ASP A 63 4.22 9.75 14.60
C ASP A 63 4.22 9.04 13.24
N PHE A 64 5.17 9.43 12.40
CA PHE A 64 5.45 8.77 11.12
C PHE A 64 6.81 8.06 11.21
N ASP A 65 6.78 6.80 11.61
CA ASP A 65 7.95 5.95 11.90
C ASP A 65 8.30 4.97 10.76
N ASP A 66 9.28 4.10 10.99
CA ASP A 66 9.72 3.10 10.02
C ASP A 66 8.61 2.12 9.61
N THR A 67 7.72 1.76 10.52
CA THR A 67 6.56 0.93 10.20
C THR A 67 5.65 1.65 9.19
N SER A 68 5.41 2.96 9.38
CA SER A 68 4.63 3.78 8.45
C SER A 68 5.26 3.80 7.05
N ARG A 69 6.59 3.78 6.98
CA ARG A 69 7.34 3.79 5.72
C ARG A 69 7.27 2.44 5.00
N LEU A 70 7.37 1.33 5.72
CA LEU A 70 7.20 -0.02 5.16
C LEU A 70 5.78 -0.22 4.63
N VAL A 71 4.78 0.26 5.37
CA VAL A 71 3.38 0.22 4.91
C VAL A 71 3.17 1.14 3.71
N ALA A 72 3.78 2.33 3.68
CA ALA A 72 3.77 3.18 2.48
C ALA A 72 4.39 2.47 1.27
N ALA A 73 5.50 1.75 1.44
CA ALA A 73 6.10 0.96 0.36
C ALA A 73 5.21 -0.21 -0.10
N SER A 74 4.51 -0.87 0.84
CA SER A 74 3.53 -1.90 0.48
C SER A 74 2.34 -1.32 -0.29
N LEU A 75 1.84 -0.16 0.14
CA LEU A 75 0.74 0.54 -0.54
C LEU A 75 1.19 1.12 -1.89
N SER A 76 2.44 1.53 -2.08
CA SER A 76 2.90 1.90 -3.42
C SER A 76 2.84 0.70 -4.36
N PHE A 77 3.32 -0.47 -3.94
CA PHE A 77 3.22 -1.69 -4.74
C PHE A 77 1.76 -2.04 -5.09
N TRP A 78 0.83 -1.86 -4.15
CA TRP A 78 -0.61 -2.03 -4.42
C TRP A 78 -1.10 -1.22 -5.63
N HIS A 79 -0.66 0.04 -5.76
CA HIS A 79 -1.11 0.91 -6.84
C HIS A 79 -0.56 0.54 -8.23
N VAL A 80 0.42 -0.37 -8.31
CA VAL A 80 0.89 -0.91 -9.59
C VAL A 80 -0.25 -1.64 -10.32
N TRP A 81 -1.11 -2.37 -9.60
CA TRP A 81 -2.15 -3.19 -10.23
C TRP A 81 -3.31 -2.38 -10.83
N PRO A 82 -3.90 -1.37 -10.15
CA PRO A 82 -4.85 -0.47 -10.77
C PRO A 82 -4.26 0.32 -11.95
N CYS A 83 -2.99 0.75 -11.86
CA CYS A 83 -2.28 1.39 -12.97
C CYS A 83 -2.16 0.46 -14.18
N TYR A 84 -1.70 -0.78 -13.97
CA TYR A 84 -1.61 -1.78 -15.03
C TYR A 84 -2.98 -2.05 -15.67
N ARG A 85 -4.02 -2.23 -14.85
CA ARG A 85 -5.39 -2.43 -15.33
C ARG A 85 -5.88 -1.27 -16.19
N ALA A 86 -5.66 -0.03 -15.78
CA ALA A 86 -6.05 1.14 -16.56
C ALA A 86 -5.22 1.31 -17.83
N TYR A 87 -3.92 1.04 -17.76
CA TYR A 87 -3.04 1.04 -18.92
C TYR A 87 -3.47 0.01 -19.96
N MET A 88 -3.80 -1.23 -19.56
CA MET A 88 -4.32 -2.25 -20.48
C MET A 88 -5.60 -1.81 -21.19
N ARG A 89 -6.51 -1.12 -20.49
CA ARG A 89 -7.73 -0.56 -21.09
C ARG A 89 -7.47 0.57 -22.08
N LEU A 90 -6.39 1.33 -21.89
CA LEU A 90 -5.97 2.36 -22.85
C LEU A 90 -5.23 1.75 -24.05
N ALA A 91 -4.44 0.70 -23.81
CA ALA A 91 -3.59 0.07 -24.82
C ALA A 91 -4.34 -0.91 -25.72
N ASP A 92 -5.38 -1.57 -25.22
CA ASP A 92 -6.17 -2.54 -25.98
C ASP A 92 -7.68 -2.25 -25.85
N SER A 93 -8.29 -1.85 -26.96
CA SER A 93 -9.72 -1.53 -27.04
C SER A 93 -10.62 -2.75 -26.80
N ARG A 94 -10.10 -3.98 -26.92
CA ARG A 94 -10.84 -5.22 -26.64
C ARG A 94 -11.10 -5.41 -25.14
N VAL A 95 -10.25 -4.87 -24.28
CA VAL A 95 -10.38 -4.99 -22.82
C VAL A 95 -11.04 -3.77 -22.17
N ASP A 96 -11.29 -2.69 -22.92
CA ASP A 96 -11.92 -1.48 -22.38
C ASP A 96 -13.42 -1.64 -22.06
N GLY A 97 -14.04 -2.74 -22.47
CA GLY A 97 -15.43 -3.06 -22.11
C GLY A 97 -16.47 -2.08 -22.68
N THR A 98 -16.08 -1.24 -23.65
CA THR A 98 -16.86 -0.18 -24.30
C THR A 98 -17.94 -0.68 -25.26
N GLY A 99 -18.60 -1.79 -24.92
CA GLY A 99 -19.95 -2.03 -25.40
C GLY A 99 -20.83 -0.85 -24.96
N SER A 100 -21.74 -0.42 -25.84
CA SER A 100 -22.57 0.81 -25.80
C SER A 100 -23.51 1.01 -24.59
N GLY A 101 -23.22 0.41 -23.43
CA GLY A 101 -24.04 0.47 -22.21
C GLY A 101 -23.27 0.44 -20.89
N GLN A 102 -21.93 0.52 -20.88
CA GLN A 102 -21.20 0.66 -19.61
C GLN A 102 -21.29 2.09 -19.06
N VAL A 103 -21.77 2.21 -17.82
CA VAL A 103 -21.66 3.45 -17.04
C VAL A 103 -20.17 3.67 -16.76
N LYS A 104 -19.58 4.68 -17.38
CA LYS A 104 -18.18 5.06 -17.14
C LYS A 104 -17.96 5.26 -15.64
N THR A 105 -17.08 4.48 -15.04
CA THR A 105 -16.54 4.76 -13.71
C THR A 105 -15.86 6.13 -13.75
N LEU A 106 -16.13 6.98 -12.75
CA LEU A 106 -15.71 8.39 -12.63
C LEU A 106 -14.42 8.72 -13.41
N GLY A 107 -14.56 9.30 -14.61
CA GLY A 107 -13.44 9.80 -15.42
C GLY A 107 -12.80 8.87 -16.46
N GLY A 108 -13.17 7.58 -16.51
CA GLY A 108 -12.63 6.64 -17.50
C GLY A 108 -11.17 6.18 -17.24
N PRO A 109 -10.59 5.35 -18.12
CA PRO A 109 -9.30 4.69 -17.88
C PRO A 109 -8.12 5.66 -17.68
N ALA A 110 -8.07 6.77 -18.42
CA ALA A 110 -6.98 7.75 -18.32
C ALA A 110 -6.97 8.47 -16.96
N VAL A 111 -8.14 8.91 -16.48
CA VAL A 111 -8.26 9.56 -15.16
C VAL A 111 -7.94 8.57 -14.05
N HIS A 112 -8.39 7.32 -14.17
CA HIS A 112 -8.06 6.25 -13.22
C HIS A 112 -6.55 6.01 -13.16
N LEU A 113 -5.89 5.90 -14.31
CA LEU A 113 -4.42 5.77 -14.39
C LEU A 113 -3.73 6.95 -13.71
N GLY A 114 -4.15 8.18 -14.02
CA GLY A 114 -3.58 9.39 -13.41
C GLY A 114 -3.72 9.41 -11.89
N ALA A 115 -4.91 9.11 -11.37
CA ALA A 115 -5.17 9.09 -9.93
C ALA A 115 -4.29 8.06 -9.20
N HIS A 116 -4.21 6.82 -9.70
CA HIS A 116 -3.38 5.80 -9.07
C HIS A 116 -1.88 6.02 -9.29
N ALA A 117 -1.46 6.64 -10.39
CA ALA A 117 -0.06 7.02 -10.60
C ALA A 117 0.39 8.11 -9.62
N VAL A 118 -0.47 9.11 -9.35
CA VAL A 118 -0.19 10.13 -8.32
C VAL A 118 -0.09 9.49 -6.94
N LEU A 119 -1.01 8.60 -6.56
CA LEU A 119 -0.94 7.88 -5.29
C LEU A 119 0.30 6.99 -5.20
N PHE A 120 0.65 6.27 -6.27
CA PHE A 120 1.87 5.47 -6.37
C PHE A 120 3.10 6.33 -6.06
N LEU A 121 3.28 7.45 -6.76
CA LEU A 121 4.42 8.34 -6.57
C LEU A 121 4.42 8.98 -5.17
N ALA A 122 3.26 9.33 -4.64
CA ALA A 122 3.12 9.89 -3.30
C ALA A 122 3.54 8.89 -2.22
N PHE A 123 3.15 7.62 -2.33
CA PHE A 123 3.58 6.56 -1.41
C PHE A 123 5.06 6.18 -1.58
N VAL A 124 5.60 6.15 -2.81
CA VAL A 124 7.05 6.00 -3.04
C VAL A 124 7.80 7.14 -2.35
N GLY A 125 7.34 8.38 -2.49
CA GLY A 125 7.88 9.54 -1.80
C GLY A 125 7.84 9.39 -0.27
N ALA A 126 6.71 8.97 0.29
CA ALA A 126 6.59 8.75 1.73
C ALA A 126 7.51 7.64 2.27
N ALA A 127 7.68 6.55 1.51
CA ALA A 127 8.60 5.47 1.85
C ALA A 127 10.08 5.93 1.79
N ALA A 128 10.45 6.67 0.75
CA ALA A 128 11.83 7.07 0.44
C ALA A 128 12.30 8.33 1.19
N ILE A 129 11.46 9.35 1.36
CA ILE A 129 11.85 10.60 2.05
C ILE A 129 12.03 10.36 3.55
N GLY A 130 11.28 9.42 4.14
CA GLY A 130 11.59 8.93 5.48
C GLY A 130 12.92 8.17 5.56
N PHE A 131 13.39 7.54 4.45
CA PHE A 131 14.69 6.83 4.41
C PHE A 131 15.83 7.83 4.55
N ARG A 132 15.73 8.96 3.85
CA ARG A 132 16.79 9.97 3.85
C ARG A 132 16.99 10.66 5.20
N LEU A 133 15.95 10.81 6.01
CA LEU A 133 16.07 11.41 7.34
C LEU A 133 16.62 10.44 8.40
N VAL A 134 16.46 9.12 8.21
CA VAL A 134 17.06 8.12 9.11
C VAL A 134 18.57 8.03 8.89
N PHE A 135 19.02 7.87 7.64
CA PHE A 135 20.46 7.80 7.33
C PHE A 135 21.22 9.11 7.58
N GLN A 136 20.55 10.27 7.47
CA GLN A 136 21.17 11.56 7.79
C GLN A 136 21.15 11.87 9.30
N SER A 137 20.30 11.18 10.09
CA SER A 137 20.31 11.27 11.55
C SER A 137 21.34 10.35 12.23
N ASP A 138 21.77 9.31 11.51
CA ASP A 138 22.79 8.38 12.02
C ASP A 138 24.19 9.02 11.98
N ASP A 139 24.49 9.89 11.02
CA ASP A 139 25.76 10.64 11.00
C ASP A 139 25.89 11.65 12.15
N ALA A 140 24.78 12.04 12.79
CA ALA A 140 24.78 12.93 13.96
C ALA A 140 24.69 12.18 15.30
N LYS A 141 24.44 10.86 15.29
CA LYS A 141 24.36 10.02 16.51
C LYS A 141 25.47 8.99 16.63
N VAL A 142 26.41 8.94 15.69
CA VAL A 142 27.67 8.18 15.82
C VAL A 142 28.57 8.73 16.94
N ILE A 143 28.20 9.81 17.64
CA ILE A 143 28.74 10.14 18.97
C ILE A 143 27.79 9.64 20.07
N SER A 144 27.50 8.34 20.10
CA SER A 144 27.12 7.62 21.32
C SER A 144 27.37 6.12 21.14
N TYR A 145 28.64 5.80 20.94
CA TYR A 145 29.20 4.45 21.01
C TYR A 145 28.96 3.82 22.39
N THR A 146 27.78 3.24 22.68
CA THR A 146 27.64 2.41 23.90
C THR A 146 26.52 1.37 23.89
N SER A 147 25.88 1.08 22.75
CA SER A 147 24.78 0.08 22.71
C SER A 147 25.06 -1.16 21.84
N LEU A 148 25.97 -1.08 20.85
CA LEU A 148 26.22 -2.20 19.93
C LEU A 148 27.06 -3.34 20.52
N THR A 149 27.79 -3.12 21.61
CA THR A 149 28.48 -4.19 22.33
C THR A 149 27.53 -5.10 23.12
N LYS A 150 26.35 -4.62 23.54
CA LYS A 150 25.40 -5.44 24.31
C LYS A 150 24.62 -6.45 23.46
N TYR A 151 24.33 -6.15 22.20
CA TYR A 151 23.58 -7.07 21.34
C TYR A 151 24.45 -8.18 20.73
N SER A 152 25.74 -7.94 20.46
CA SER A 152 26.63 -9.03 20.01
C SER A 152 26.95 -10.03 21.14
N ALA A 153 26.99 -9.56 22.40
CA ALA A 153 27.16 -10.42 23.57
C ALA A 153 25.93 -11.30 23.84
N MET A 154 24.70 -10.76 23.71
CA MET A 154 23.46 -11.55 23.89
C MET A 154 23.26 -12.64 22.82
N ILE A 155 23.66 -12.38 21.56
CA ILE A 155 23.53 -13.39 20.49
C ILE A 155 24.61 -14.48 20.63
N GLY A 156 25.80 -14.14 21.14
CA GLY A 156 26.87 -15.10 21.44
C GLY A 156 26.54 -16.04 22.59
N GLU A 157 25.96 -15.53 23.69
CA GLU A 157 25.60 -16.35 24.87
C GLU A 157 24.38 -17.26 24.60
N ALA A 158 23.41 -16.81 23.80
CA ALA A 158 22.26 -17.63 23.43
C ALA A 158 22.63 -18.85 22.56
N PHE A 159 23.65 -18.71 21.69
CA PHE A 159 24.14 -19.83 20.86
C PHE A 159 25.04 -20.81 21.65
N ALA A 160 25.82 -20.33 22.62
CA ALA A 160 26.66 -21.21 23.45
C ALA A 160 25.83 -22.10 24.40
N THR A 161 24.69 -21.58 24.89
CA THR A 161 23.83 -22.31 25.84
C THR A 161 23.03 -23.45 25.17
N GLN A 162 22.73 -23.34 23.87
CA GLN A 162 22.01 -24.38 23.12
C GLN A 162 22.87 -25.57 22.66
N PHE A 163 24.20 -25.43 22.60
CA PHE A 163 25.11 -26.51 22.16
C PHE A 163 25.76 -27.32 23.30
N SER A 164 25.53 -26.95 24.57
CA SER A 164 26.06 -27.68 25.73
C SER A 164 25.10 -28.72 26.33
N ILE A 165 23.86 -28.85 25.84
CA ILE A 165 22.83 -29.78 26.37
C ILE A 165 22.73 -31.07 25.52
N GLY A 166 23.74 -31.36 24.70
CA GLY A 166 23.73 -32.48 23.75
C GLY A 166 24.88 -33.48 23.87
N ARG A 167 25.58 -33.53 25.02
CA ARG A 167 26.58 -34.57 25.30
C ARG A 167 26.46 -35.10 26.73
N SER A 168 25.64 -36.12 26.88
CA SER A 168 25.76 -37.16 27.90
C SER A 168 25.12 -38.43 27.37
#